data_AF-A0A510G684-F1
#
_entry.id   AF-A0A510G684-F1
#
_cell.length_a   1.000
_cell.length_b   1.000
_cell.length_c   1.000
_cell.angle_alpha   90.00
_cell.angle_beta   90.00
_cell.angle_gamma   90.00
#
_symmetry.space_group_name_H-M   'P 1'
#
loop_
_entity.id
_entity.type
_entity.pdbx_description
1 polymer ?
#
loop_
_entity_poly.entity_id
_entity_poly.type
_entity_poly.pdbx_seq_one_letter_code
_entity_poly.pdbx_strand_id
1 'polypeptide(L)'
;MKILAGSSNKLLASRLAIALNIKYIEPRITYFNDSEIKVEIQESFHNEDIIIVQSTSKPVNDRLIELFLLVDAAKKAGANRIILVMPYFGYARQDNINSQNIIPAKLIADFLEKLGVNHVITIDLHSDKIEKFFNIPVSKS
;
A
#
# COMPACT_ATOMS: atom_id res chain seq x y z
N MET A 1 8.51 -7.91 13.39
CA MET A 1 7.81 -6.91 12.57
C MET A 1 8.84 -6.19 11.73
N LYS A 2 8.60 -6.06 10.42
CA LYS A 2 9.54 -5.43 9.48
C LYS A 2 8.82 -4.37 8.65
N ILE A 3 9.58 -3.51 7.98
CA ILE A 3 9.02 -2.44 7.15
C ILE A 3 9.63 -2.42 5.76
N LEU A 4 8.77 -2.28 4.76
CA LEU A 4 9.07 -2.12 3.35
C LEU A 4 8.62 -0.74 2.87
N ALA A 5 9.23 -0.27 1.80
CA ALA A 5 8.72 0.88 1.06
C ALA A 5 8.60 0.56 -0.41
N GLY A 6 7.53 1.05 -1.03
CA GLY A 6 7.59 1.30 -2.45
C GLY A 6 8.39 2.56 -2.76
N SER A 7 8.51 2.84 -4.04
CA SER A 7 9.24 3.95 -4.62
C SER A 7 8.75 5.32 -4.16
N SER A 8 7.52 5.46 -3.67
CA SER A 8 6.93 6.78 -3.35
C SER A 8 7.45 7.38 -2.05
N ASN A 9 7.79 6.56 -1.06
CA ASN A 9 7.95 6.99 0.33
C ASN A 9 9.11 6.30 1.07
N LYS A 10 10.21 6.01 0.38
CA LYS A 10 11.41 5.39 0.99
C LYS A 10 11.92 6.15 2.22
N LEU A 11 11.96 7.48 2.15
CA LEU A 11 12.40 8.33 3.27
C LEU A 11 11.45 8.25 4.47
N LEU A 12 10.14 8.18 4.25
CA LEU A 12 9.19 8.03 5.34
C LEU A 12 9.35 6.67 6.01
N ALA A 13 9.47 5.60 5.21
CA ALA A 13 9.67 4.26 5.73
C ALA A 13 10.97 4.11 6.54
N SER A 14 12.07 4.70 6.07
CA SER A 14 13.33 4.66 6.81
C SER A 14 13.23 5.41 8.14
N ARG A 15 12.55 6.57 8.17
CA ARG A 15 12.29 7.31 9.42
C ARG A 15 11.40 6.53 10.37
N LEU A 16 10.36 5.86 9.87
CA LEU A 16 9.49 4.99 10.67
C LEU A 16 10.26 3.78 11.22
N ALA A 17 11.12 3.17 10.41
CA ALA A 17 11.97 2.05 10.83
C ALA A 17 12.85 2.44 12.02
N ILE A 18 13.48 3.61 11.95
CA ILE A 18 14.31 4.17 13.03
C ILE A 18 13.45 4.45 14.26
N ALA A 19 12.33 5.16 14.10
CA ALA A 19 11.48 5.56 15.21
C ALA A 19 10.86 4.36 15.96
N LEU A 20 10.53 3.29 15.24
CA LEU A 20 9.95 2.07 15.80
C LEU A 20 11.00 1.02 16.18
N ASN A 21 12.28 1.28 15.92
CA ASN A 21 13.38 0.32 16.09
C ASN A 21 13.11 -1.05 15.42
N ILE A 22 12.67 -1.02 14.17
CA ILE A 22 12.39 -2.22 13.35
C ILE A 22 13.24 -2.25 12.08
N LYS A 23 13.44 -3.45 11.53
CA LYS A 23 14.24 -3.64 10.32
C LYS A 23 13.52 -3.09 9.09
N TYR A 24 14.16 -2.16 8.39
CA TYR A 24 13.81 -1.80 7.02
C TYR A 24 14.40 -2.83 6.05
N ILE A 25 13.57 -3.37 5.17
CA ILE A 25 13.98 -4.24 4.07
C ILE A 25 13.69 -3.48 2.78
N GLU A 26 14.73 -3.26 1.98
CA GLU A 26 14.58 -2.61 0.69
C GLU A 26 14.14 -3.63 -0.37
N PRO A 27 12.93 -3.53 -0.93
CA PRO A 27 12.52 -4.37 -2.06
C PRO A 27 13.24 -3.93 -3.34
N ARG A 28 13.52 -4.88 -4.24
CA ARG A 28 14.08 -4.58 -5.56
C ARG A 28 12.97 -4.15 -6.53
N ILE A 29 12.91 -2.84 -6.70
CA ILE A 29 12.21 -1.99 -7.67
C ILE A 29 12.70 -2.02 -9.12
N THR A 30 12.22 -2.83 -10.06
CA THR A 30 12.68 -2.76 -11.48
C THR A 30 11.56 -2.34 -12.43
N TYR A 31 11.87 -1.39 -13.32
CA TYR A 31 10.98 -0.95 -14.40
C TYR A 31 11.58 -1.40 -15.73
N PHE A 32 10.82 -2.14 -16.53
CA PHE A 32 11.25 -2.60 -17.85
C PHE A 32 11.03 -1.53 -18.92
N ASN A 33 11.59 -1.74 -20.11
CA ASN A 33 11.53 -0.77 -21.22
C ASN A 33 10.10 -0.55 -21.74
N ASP A 34 9.19 -1.51 -21.53
CA ASP A 34 7.77 -1.44 -21.85
C ASP A 34 6.90 -0.90 -20.69
N SER A 35 7.54 -0.39 -19.63
CA SER A 35 6.91 0.12 -18.40
C SER A 35 6.29 -0.92 -17.48
N GLU A 36 6.53 -2.22 -17.71
CA GLU A 36 6.18 -3.23 -16.71
C GLU A 36 7.02 -3.06 -15.43
N ILE A 37 6.42 -3.42 -14.29
CA ILE A 37 7.05 -3.30 -12.97
C ILE A 37 7.34 -4.71 -12.44
N LYS A 38 8.56 -4.93 -11.98
CA LYS A 38 8.97 -6.13 -11.25
C LYS A 38 9.37 -5.77 -9.83
N VAL A 39 8.82 -6.51 -8.87
CA VAL A 39 9.12 -6.37 -7.45
C VAL A 39 9.69 -7.68 -6.93
N GLU A 40 10.82 -7.62 -6.24
CA GLU A 40 11.45 -8.79 -5.61
C GLU A 40 11.81 -8.48 -4.15
N ILE A 41 11.50 -9.42 -3.26
CA ILE A 41 11.88 -9.39 -1.84
C ILE A 41 12.85 -10.56 -1.63
N GLN A 42 14.09 -10.24 -1.24
CA GLN A 42 15.18 -11.23 -1.14
C GLN A 42 15.27 -11.90 0.24
N GLU A 43 14.33 -11.62 1.14
CA GLU A 43 14.32 -12.11 2.51
C GLU A 43 12.98 -12.79 2.83
N SER A 44 13.03 -13.88 3.57
CA SER A 44 11.83 -14.50 4.16
C SER A 44 11.35 -13.74 5.40
N PHE A 45 10.04 -13.60 5.53
CA PHE A 45 9.42 -12.89 6.64
C PHE A 45 9.05 -13.79 7.81
N HIS A 46 9.10 -15.12 7.65
CA HIS A 46 8.92 -16.08 8.74
C HIS A 46 7.68 -15.81 9.62
N ASN A 47 6.53 -15.52 9.00
CA ASN A 47 5.27 -15.18 9.67
C ASN A 47 5.35 -13.94 10.57
N GLU A 48 6.20 -12.97 10.24
CA GLU A 48 6.17 -11.66 10.89
C GLU A 48 5.13 -10.71 10.27
N ASP A 49 4.68 -9.75 11.07
CA ASP A 49 3.89 -8.62 10.60
C ASP A 49 4.75 -7.64 9.80
N ILE A 50 4.23 -7.18 8.66
CA ILE A 50 4.93 -6.35 7.69
C ILE A 50 4.20 -5.04 7.50
N ILE A 51 4.92 -3.94 7.68
CA ILE A 51 4.47 -2.60 7.31
C ILE A 51 4.92 -2.33 5.88
N ILE A 52 4.00 -1.95 5.01
CA ILE A 52 4.31 -1.47 3.65
C ILE A 52 3.99 0.02 3.59
N VAL A 53 4.98 0.85 3.25
CA VAL A 53 4.79 2.29 3.09
C VAL A 53 4.75 2.64 1.61
N GLN A 54 3.61 3.12 1.13
CA GLN A 54 3.44 3.48 -0.27
C GLN A 54 2.24 4.41 -0.45
N SER A 55 2.45 5.54 -1.11
CA SER A 55 1.40 6.42 -1.62
C SER A 55 1.09 6.09 -3.06
N THR A 56 -0.14 6.38 -3.48
CA THR A 56 -0.57 6.34 -4.88
C THR A 56 -0.57 7.75 -5.50
N SER A 57 0.50 8.51 -5.22
CA SER A 57 0.76 9.83 -5.81
C SER A 57 1.34 9.71 -7.23
N LYS A 58 1.48 10.84 -7.94
CA LYS A 58 2.01 10.86 -9.31
C LYS A 58 3.38 10.14 -9.41
N PRO A 59 3.57 9.20 -10.37
CA PRO A 59 2.59 8.67 -11.34
C PRO A 59 1.63 7.66 -10.69
N VAL A 60 0.33 8.01 -10.65
CA VAL A 60 -0.67 7.33 -9.79
C VAL A 60 -0.81 5.85 -10.10
N ASN A 61 -0.95 5.52 -11.39
CA ASN A 61 -1.26 4.16 -11.83
C ASN A 61 -0.06 3.23 -11.61
N ASP A 62 1.15 3.68 -11.95
CA ASP A 62 2.37 2.91 -11.74
C ASP A 62 2.59 2.64 -10.25
N ARG A 63 2.32 3.63 -9.39
CA ARG A 63 2.43 3.45 -7.94
C ARG A 63 1.37 2.53 -7.36
N LEU A 64 0.19 2.50 -7.95
CA LEU A 64 -0.87 1.55 -7.60
C LEU A 64 -0.49 0.11 -7.99
N ILE A 65 0.02 -0.10 -9.22
CA ILE A 65 0.51 -1.41 -9.65
C ILE A 65 1.70 -1.86 -8.81
N GLU A 66 2.66 -0.96 -8.56
CA GLU A 66 3.80 -1.26 -7.68
C GLU A 66 3.36 -1.65 -6.26
N LEU A 67 2.36 -0.97 -5.70
CA LEU A 67 1.77 -1.34 -4.41
C LEU A 67 1.20 -2.75 -4.43
N PHE A 68 0.43 -3.08 -5.46
CA PHE A 68 -0.19 -4.41 -5.58
C PHE A 68 0.87 -5.52 -5.66
N LEU A 69 1.91 -5.30 -6.44
CA LEU A 69 3.04 -6.21 -6.56
C LEU A 69 3.84 -6.34 -5.25
N LEU A 70 4.01 -5.25 -4.50
CA LEU A 70 4.65 -5.27 -3.18
C LEU A 70 3.86 -6.10 -2.17
N VAL A 71 2.53 -5.94 -2.12
CA VAL A 71 1.66 -6.71 -1.23
C VAL A 71 1.72 -8.19 -1.58
N ASP A 72 1.61 -8.54 -2.88
CA ASP A 72 1.69 -9.92 -3.33
C ASP A 72 3.06 -10.55 -3.05
N ALA A 73 4.15 -9.82 -3.32
CA ALA A 73 5.51 -10.27 -3.00
C ALA A 73 5.69 -10.48 -1.49
N ALA A 74 5.14 -9.59 -0.64
CA ALA A 74 5.23 -9.72 0.80
C ALA A 74 4.50 -10.96 1.33
N LYS A 75 3.33 -11.29 0.77
CA LYS A 75 2.62 -12.53 1.10
C LYS A 75 3.41 -13.75 0.69
N LYS A 76 3.99 -13.76 -0.52
CA LYS A 76 4.84 -14.85 -1.00
C LYS A 76 6.10 -15.02 -0.15
N ALA A 77 6.63 -13.94 0.41
CA ALA A 77 7.74 -13.96 1.36
C ALA A 77 7.34 -14.44 2.77
N GLY A 78 6.06 -14.76 3.02
CA GLY A 78 5.58 -15.29 4.29
C GLY A 78 5.18 -14.23 5.32
N ALA A 79 4.65 -13.09 4.87
CA ALA A 79 4.03 -12.11 5.78
C ALA A 79 2.82 -12.72 6.51
N ASN A 80 2.74 -12.56 7.83
CA ASN A 80 1.58 -12.96 8.62
C ASN A 80 0.44 -11.94 8.51
N ARG A 81 0.77 -10.65 8.69
CA ARG A 81 -0.15 -9.54 8.50
C ARG A 81 0.53 -8.43 7.72
N ILE A 82 -0.24 -7.75 6.88
CA ILE A 82 0.20 -6.60 6.10
C ILE A 82 -0.54 -5.35 6.58
N ILE A 83 0.24 -4.39 7.09
CA ILE A 83 -0.22 -3.07 7.49
C ILE A 83 0.24 -2.09 6.39
N LEU A 84 -0.70 -1.53 5.65
CA LEU A 84 -0.41 -0.56 4.60
C LEU A 84 -0.44 0.85 5.17
N VAL A 85 0.71 1.52 5.23
CA VAL A 85 0.80 2.95 5.46
C VAL A 85 0.75 3.65 4.10
N MET A 86 -0.39 4.27 3.80
CA MET A 86 -0.63 5.01 2.58
C MET A 86 -0.93 6.49 2.88
N PRO A 87 0.11 7.34 2.96
CA PRO A 87 -0.05 8.76 3.29
C PRO A 87 -1.03 9.49 2.38
N TYR A 88 -1.01 9.16 1.08
CA TYR A 88 -1.91 9.71 0.08
C TYR A 88 -2.67 8.60 -0.67
N PHE A 89 -4.01 8.62 -0.55
CA PHE A 89 -4.93 7.75 -1.26
C PHE A 89 -5.34 8.38 -2.60
N GLY A 90 -4.69 7.97 -3.69
CA GLY A 90 -5.08 8.31 -5.06
C GLY A 90 -6.49 7.83 -5.40
N TYR A 91 -7.13 8.42 -6.42
CA TYR A 91 -8.53 8.18 -6.79
C TYR A 91 -9.58 8.56 -5.73
N ALA A 92 -9.18 9.10 -4.58
CA ALA A 92 -10.07 9.56 -3.51
C ALA A 92 -11.10 10.62 -3.95
N ARG A 93 -10.82 11.39 -5.01
CA ARG A 93 -11.69 12.50 -5.49
C ARG A 93 -12.90 12.04 -6.31
N GLN A 94 -12.97 10.75 -6.66
CA GLN A 94 -14.08 10.17 -7.42
C GLN A 94 -14.97 9.32 -6.50
N ASP A 95 -15.36 9.89 -5.36
CA ASP A 95 -16.17 9.26 -4.30
C ASP A 95 -17.66 9.66 -4.33
N ASN A 96 -18.08 10.43 -5.33
CA ASN A 96 -19.46 10.90 -5.47
C ASN A 96 -20.40 9.80 -5.99
N ILE A 97 -21.34 9.42 -5.12
CA ILE A 97 -22.42 8.45 -5.38
C ILE A 97 -23.54 9.14 -6.18
N ASN A 98 -23.28 9.46 -7.45
CA ASN A 98 -24.35 9.67 -8.43
C ASN A 98 -24.55 8.35 -9.17
N SER A 99 -25.80 7.91 -9.32
CA SER A 99 -26.26 6.53 -9.56
C SER A 99 -25.77 5.80 -10.82
N GLN A 100 -24.83 6.37 -11.58
CA GLN A 100 -24.29 5.80 -12.82
C GLN A 100 -22.76 5.83 -12.91
N ASN A 101 -22.05 6.42 -11.95
CA ASN A 101 -20.59 6.52 -11.99
C ASN A 101 -19.91 5.37 -11.26
N ILE A 102 -18.82 4.87 -11.83
CA ILE A 102 -17.89 3.97 -11.11
C ILE A 102 -17.32 4.73 -9.91
N ILE A 103 -17.08 4.02 -8.80
CA ILE A 103 -16.41 4.56 -7.60
C ILE A 103 -15.01 3.92 -7.51
N PRO A 104 -13.97 4.49 -8.13
CA PRO A 104 -12.66 3.85 -8.20
C PRO A 104 -11.99 3.68 -6.84
N ALA A 105 -12.25 4.59 -5.90
CA ALA A 105 -11.75 4.45 -4.53
C ALA A 105 -12.25 3.16 -3.86
N LYS A 106 -13.52 2.79 -4.09
CA LYS A 106 -14.07 1.52 -3.61
C LYS A 106 -13.41 0.33 -4.31
N LEU A 107 -13.25 0.39 -5.63
CA LEU A 107 -12.60 -0.67 -6.39
C LEU A 107 -11.16 -0.93 -5.89
N ILE A 108 -10.41 0.13 -5.60
CA ILE A 108 -9.05 0.03 -5.06
C ILE A 108 -9.05 -0.56 -3.65
N ALA A 109 -10.00 -0.15 -2.79
CA ALA A 109 -10.16 -0.74 -1.46
C ALA A 109 -10.42 -2.25 -1.54
N ASP A 110 -11.37 -2.66 -2.39
CA ASP A 110 -11.71 -4.07 -2.63
C ASP A 110 -10.49 -4.86 -3.15
N PHE A 111 -9.65 -4.27 -4.01
CA PHE A 111 -8.40 -4.89 -4.48
C PHE A 111 -7.37 -5.06 -3.37
N LEU A 112 -7.13 -4.05 -2.53
CA LEU A 112 -6.17 -4.12 -1.44
C LEU A 112 -6.54 -5.21 -0.43
N GLU A 113 -7.83 -5.32 -0.09
CA GLU A 113 -8.34 -6.39 0.77
C GLU A 113 -8.14 -7.77 0.15
N LYS A 114 -8.51 -7.92 -1.12
CA LYS A 114 -8.38 -9.20 -1.83
C LYS A 114 -6.91 -9.62 -1.99
N LEU A 115 -6.01 -8.66 -2.16
CA LEU A 115 -4.58 -8.90 -2.15
C LEU A 115 -4.08 -9.33 -0.78
N GLY A 116 -4.78 -9.03 0.32
CA GLY A 116 -4.45 -9.48 1.67
C GLY A 116 -3.86 -8.41 2.57
N VAL A 117 -4.13 -7.12 2.30
CA VAL A 117 -3.90 -6.05 3.27
C VAL A 117 -4.86 -6.25 4.45
N ASN A 118 -4.35 -6.14 5.68
CA ASN A 118 -5.13 -6.38 6.90
C ASN A 118 -5.50 -5.09 7.64
N HIS A 119 -4.76 -4.00 7.41
CA HIS A 119 -4.98 -2.71 8.05
C HIS A 119 -4.42 -1.62 7.15
N VAL A 120 -5.19 -0.54 6.93
CA VAL A 120 -4.72 0.66 6.23
C VAL A 120 -4.54 1.82 7.21
N ILE A 121 -3.40 2.49 7.16
CA ILE A 121 -3.12 3.74 7.86
C ILE A 121 -2.94 4.83 6.80
N THR A 122 -3.68 5.92 6.90
CA THR A 122 -3.65 7.02 5.93
C THR A 122 -3.72 8.36 6.65
N ILE A 123 -3.35 9.45 5.97
CA ILE A 123 -3.31 10.80 6.56
C ILE A 123 -4.37 11.67 5.86
N ASP A 124 -4.34 11.70 4.53
CA ASP A 124 -5.20 12.60 3.75
C ASP A 124 -6.31 11.84 3.02
N LEU A 125 -7.36 11.47 3.76
CA LEU A 125 -8.60 11.01 3.13
C LEU A 125 -9.44 12.22 2.74
N HIS A 126 -9.68 12.37 1.44
CA HIS A 126 -10.52 13.45 0.90
C HIS A 126 -11.94 13.46 1.50
N SER A 127 -12.41 12.31 1.99
CA SER A 127 -13.78 12.09 2.45
C SER A 127 -13.83 10.92 3.41
N ASP A 128 -14.54 11.08 4.53
CA ASP A 128 -14.81 10.00 5.51
C ASP A 128 -15.57 8.82 4.90
N LYS A 129 -16.16 8.99 3.70
CA LYS A 129 -16.81 7.90 2.96
C LYS A 129 -15.81 6.82 2.53
N ILE A 130 -14.55 7.18 2.28
CA ILE A 130 -13.53 6.22 1.81
C ILE A 130 -13.26 5.17 2.88
N GLU A 131 -13.30 5.56 4.16
CA GLU A 131 -13.18 4.64 5.30
C GLU A 131 -14.24 3.52 5.21
N LYS A 132 -15.47 3.87 4.82
CA LYS A 132 -16.59 2.94 4.67
C LYS A 132 -16.47 2.01 3.45
N PHE A 133 -15.52 2.24 2.56
CA PHE A 133 -15.26 1.31 1.46
C PHE A 133 -14.44 0.10 1.90
N PHE A 134 -13.74 0.21 3.03
CA PHE A 134 -12.96 -0.89 3.59
C PHE A 134 -13.77 -1.71 4.59
N ASN A 135 -13.67 -3.04 4.49
CA ASN A 135 -14.11 -4.01 5.49
C ASN A 135 -13.01 -4.35 6.50
N ILE A 136 -11.78 -3.88 6.26
CA ILE A 136 -10.65 -3.98 7.18
C ILE A 136 -10.48 -2.69 7.99
N PRO A 137 -9.82 -2.73 9.17
CA PRO A 137 -9.53 -1.53 9.94
C PRO A 137 -8.78 -0.48 9.11
N VAL A 138 -9.27 0.76 9.21
CA VAL A 138 -8.64 1.95 8.64
C VAL A 138 -8.36 2.93 9.77
N SER A 139 -7.13 3.44 9.85
CA SER A 139 -6.75 4.50 10.78
C SER A 139 -6.37 5.75 10.01
N LYS A 140 -6.95 6.88 10.40
CA LYS A 140 -6.62 8.20 9.85
C LYS A 140 -5.97 9.08 10.92
N SER A 141 -4.97 9.87 10.52
CA SER A 141 -4.29 10.85 11.38
C SER A 141 -4.33 12.23 10.76
#